data_AF-Q6SF02-F1
#
_entry.id   AF-Q6SF02-F1
#
_cell.length_a   1.000
_cell.length_b   1.000
_cell.length_c   1.000
_cell.angle_alpha   90.00
_cell.angle_beta   90.00
_cell.angle_gamma   90.00
#
_symmetry.space_group_name_H-M   'P 1'
#
loop_
_entity.id
_entity.type
_entity.pdbx_description
1 polymer ?
#
loop_
_entity_poly.entity_id
_entity_poly.type
_entity_poly.pdbx_seq_one_letter_code
_entity_poly.pdbx_strand_id
1 'polypeptide(L)' 'MQTLNDGWVSSYLSSKAQGLLKDRLVVCAFALPRRTTAKLAGGSALLQTETCIAKILT' A
#
# COMPACT_ATOMS: atom_id res chain seq x y z
N MET A 1 -18.64 0.98 7.23
CA MET A 1 -17.43 0.66 6.43
C MET A 1 -16.42 1.75 6.72
N GLN A 2 -15.24 1.41 7.22
CA GLN A 2 -14.21 2.37 7.62
C GLN A 2 -13.06 2.34 6.61
N THR A 3 -12.66 3.51 6.12
CA THR A 3 -11.49 3.66 5.24
C THR A 3 -10.21 3.67 6.06
N LEU A 4 -9.23 2.88 5.65
CA LEU A 4 -7.89 2.88 6.21
C LEU A 4 -6.98 3.71 5.31
N ASN A 5 -6.41 4.76 5.88
CA ASN A 5 -5.42 5.62 5.24
C ASN A 5 -4.29 5.84 6.24
N ASP A 6 -3.14 5.24 5.98
CA ASP A 6 -1.90 5.51 6.69
C ASP A 6 -1.06 6.54 5.92
N GLY A 7 -0.61 7.57 6.63
CA GLY A 7 0.25 8.63 6.10
C GLY A 7 1.67 8.16 5.77
N TRP A 8 2.06 6.94 6.17
CA TRP A 8 3.37 6.35 5.91
C TRP A 8 3.46 5.62 4.58
N VAL A 9 2.37 4.99 4.14
CA VAL A 9 2.30 4.31 2.85
C VAL A 9 1.97 5.36 1.79
N SER A 10 2.86 5.55 0.81
CA SER A 10 2.74 6.53 -0.30
C SER A 10 1.29 6.86 -0.65
N SER A 11 0.98 8.16 -0.69
CA SER A 11 -0.31 8.66 -1.15
C SER A 11 -0.69 8.00 -2.48
N TYR A 12 -1.92 7.46 -2.54
CA TYR A 12 -2.47 6.89 -3.75
C TYR A 12 -2.47 7.95 -4.86
N LEU A 13 -2.26 7.54 -6.11
CA LEU A 13 -2.43 8.42 -7.28
C LEU A 13 -3.88 8.87 -7.51
N SER A 14 -4.83 8.36 -6.73
CA SER A 14 -6.27 8.64 -6.84
C SER A 14 -6.92 8.74 -5.46
N SER A 15 -8.13 9.27 -5.38
CA SER A 15 -8.94 9.42 -4.16
C SER A 15 -9.40 8.11 -3.49
N LYS A 16 -8.77 6.96 -3.79
CA LYS A 16 -9.13 5.66 -3.21
C LYS A 16 -8.36 5.40 -1.91
N ALA A 17 -9.07 4.83 -0.92
CA ALA A 17 -8.50 4.42 0.36
C ALA A 17 -7.51 3.24 0.21
N GLN A 18 -6.52 3.15 1.09
CA GLN A 18 -5.51 2.07 1.07
C GLN A 18 -6.08 0.71 1.49
N GLY A 19 -7.12 0.73 2.31
CA GLY A 19 -7.90 -0.44 2.63
C GLY A 19 -9.29 -0.07 3.12
N LEU A 20 -10.15 -1.09 3.21
CA LEU A 20 -11.49 -0.99 3.76
C LEU A 20 -11.65 -2.03 4.87
N LEU A 21 -12.05 -1.58 6.05
CA LEU A 21 -12.53 -2.45 7.11
C LEU A 21 -14.05 -2.58 7.02
N LYS A 22 -14.50 -3.83 6.89
CA LYS A 22 -15.91 -4.20 6.96
C LYS A 22 -16.06 -5.38 7.92
N ASP A 23 -16.79 -5.16 9.00
CA ASP A 23 -16.97 -6.11 10.09
C ASP A 23 -15.62 -6.53 10.69
N ARG A 24 -15.18 -7.78 10.47
CA ARG A 24 -13.87 -8.29 10.90
C ARG A 24 -12.91 -8.58 9.74
N LEU A 25 -13.24 -8.08 8.54
CA LEU A 25 -12.48 -8.34 7.32
C LEU A 25 -11.83 -7.05 6.82
N VAL A 26 -10.52 -7.12 6.60
CA VAL A 26 -9.72 -6.06 6.01
C VAL A 26 -9.50 -6.39 4.54
N VAL A 27 -9.94 -5.50 3.66
CA VAL A 27 -9.63 -5.55 2.22
C VAL A 27 -8.52 -4.55 1.97
N CYS A 28 -7.31 -5.04 1.67
CA CYS A 28 -6.19 -4.20 1.27
C CYS A 28 -6.25 -3.92 -0.23
N ALA A 29 -6.05 -2.67 -0.64
CA ALA A 29 -5.91 -2.33 -2.04
C ALA A 29 -4.53 -2.75 -2.57
N PHE A 30 -4.41 -2.92 -3.89
CA PHE A 30 -3.22 -3.47 -4.52
C PHE A 30 -1.97 -2.61 -4.22
N ALA A 31 -0.95 -3.22 -3.61
CA ALA A 31 0.28 -2.54 -3.26
C ALA A 31 1.24 -2.49 -4.46
N LEU A 32 1.59 -1.27 -4.88
CA LEU A 32 2.67 -1.04 -5.84
C LEU A 32 4.01 -0.91 -5.11
N PRO A 33 5.12 -1.37 -5.74
CA PRO A 33 6.47 -1.27 -5.18
C PRO A 33 6.94 0.18 -5.31
N ARG A 34 6.37 1.07 -4.50
CA ARG A 34 6.74 2.49 -4.43
C ARG A 34 7.37 2.76 -3.10
N ARG A 35 8.35 3.65 -3.07
CA ARG A 35 8.83 4.18 -1.79
C ARG A 35 7.81 5.19 -1.23
N THR A 36 8.10 5.78 -0.09
CA THR A 36 7.28 6.85 0.53
C THR A 36 7.08 8.05 -0.40
N THR A 37 8.05 8.28 -1.29
CA THR A 37 7.90 9.17 -2.44
C THR A 37 7.19 8.41 -3.56
N ALA A 38 6.27 9.04 -4.30
CA ALA A 38 5.47 8.41 -5.36
C ALA A 38 6.27 7.74 -6.52
N LYS A 39 7.61 7.65 -6.41
CA LYS A 39 8.52 6.93 -7.27
C LYS A 39 8.45 5.42 -7.03
N LEU A 40 8.51 4.67 -8.14
CA LEU A 40 8.68 3.22 -8.13
C LEU A 40 10.05 2.86 -7.52
N ALA A 41 10.07 1.79 -6.73
CA ALA A 41 11.30 1.16 -6.30
C ALA A 41 11.96 0.53 -7.52
N GLY A 42 13.12 1.05 -7.92
CA GLY A 42 14.00 0.37 -8.87
C GLY A 42 14.64 -0.86 -8.23
N GLY A 43 15.20 -1.75 -9.05
CA GLY A 43 15.94 -2.93 -8.61
C GLY A 43 15.34 -4.25 -9.09
N SER A 44 15.76 -5.35 -8.47
CA SER A 44 15.32 -6.70 -8.80
C SER A 44 13.84 -6.91 -8.44
N ALA A 45 13.22 -7.91 -9.08
CA ALA A 45 11.86 -8.33 -8.75
C ALA A 45 11.71 -8.66 -7.26
N LEU A 46 12.72 -9.31 -6.66
CA LEU A 46 12.74 -9.63 -5.23
C LEU A 46 12.60 -8.37 -4.36
N LEU A 47 13.43 -7.36 -4.60
CA LEU A 47 13.41 -6.11 -3.83
C LEU A 47 12.08 -5.36 -4.00
N GLN A 48 11.47 -5.42 -5.19
CA GLN A 48 10.15 -4.86 -5.44
C GLN A 48 9.07 -5.62 -4.67
N THR A 49 9.11 -6.95 -4.66
CA THR A 49 8.19 -7.79 -3.88
C THR A 49 8.28 -7.50 -2.39
N GLU A 50 9.50 -7.42 -1.84
CA GLU A 50 9.74 -7.06 -0.43
C GLU A 50 9.14 -5.69 -0.10
N THR A 51 9.31 -4.71 -0.99
CA THR A 51 8.73 -3.37 -0.84
C THR A 51 7.19 -3.41 -0.82
N CYS A 52 6.56 -4.28 -1.63
CA CYS A 52 5.12 -4.46 -1.61
C CYS A 52 4.62 -5.11 -0.31
N ILE A 53 5.30 -6.16 0.16
CA ILE A 53 4.91 -6.87 1.39
C ILE A 53 5.01 -5.96 2.61
N ALA A 54 6.10 -5.19 2.72
CA ALA A 54 6.28 -4.25 3.82
C ALA A 54 5.09 -3.31 3.98
N LYS A 55 4.51 -2.83 2.87
CA LYS A 55 3.35 -1.93 2.87
C LYS A 55 2.02 -2.55 3.27
N ILE A 56 1.89 -3.88 3.18
CA ILE A 56 0.65 -4.57 3.56
C ILE A 56 0.65 -4.85 5.06
N LEU A 57 1.84 -5.06 5.65
CA LEU A 57 2.01 -5.47 7.03
C LEU A 57 2.15 -4.32 8.03
N THR A 58 2.46 -3.11 7.55
CA THR A 58 2.51 -1.87 8.34
C THR A 58 1.22 -1.08 8.16
#